data_AF-A0A544Z8P5-F1
#
_entry.id   AF-A0A544Z8P5-F1
#
_cell.length_a   1.000
_cell.length_b   1.000
_cell.length_c   1.000
_cell.angle_alpha   90.00
_cell.angle_beta   90.00
_cell.angle_gamma   90.00
#
_symmetry.space_group_name_H-M   'P 1'
#
loop_
_entity.id
_entity.type
_entity.pdbx_description
1 polymer ?
#
loop_
_entity_poly.entity_id
_entity_poly.type
_entity_poly.pdbx_seq_one_letter_code
_entity_poly.pdbx_strand_id
1 'polypeptide(L)'
;MRKLTRTGAIAAMAAAALTIPLAPAFAEETVVMTNSTSVGPGISAYVSVNCPSTKPYPVTTRTSSIIQDTYDGPLLDYKGITVNGRQVKVSFSNSQSTSDPHGLRVSVKIEVVCSNVRHEPMTGFEFMQSTKMPPGGDALLTVACPPTHPRLTDADERHPAKVSVTAVYPEEHSHSVWYQNDDFMAENWAELWATCSA
;
A
#
# COMPACT_ATOMS: atom_id res chain seq x y z
N MET A 1 72.21 -38.75 -3.46
CA MET A 1 71.20 -38.97 -2.41
C MET A 1 69.81 -39.00 -3.07
N ARG A 2 69.17 -40.18 -3.18
CA ARG A 2 67.85 -40.53 -2.58
C ARG A 2 66.83 -39.36 -2.65
N LYS A 3 65.65 -39.45 -3.28
CA LYS A 3 64.69 -40.58 -3.42
C LYS A 3 63.88 -40.50 -4.73
N LEU A 4 63.69 -41.67 -5.33
CA LEU A 4 62.63 -42.05 -6.25
C LEU A 4 61.35 -42.41 -5.47
N THR A 5 60.25 -42.58 -6.20
CA THR A 5 58.93 -43.19 -5.88
C THR A 5 57.84 -42.23 -5.40
N ARG A 6 56.58 -42.26 -5.88
CA ARG A 6 55.87 -43.26 -6.71
C ARG A 6 54.56 -42.65 -7.26
N THR A 7 54.33 -42.85 -8.56
CA THR A 7 53.10 -43.31 -9.26
C THR A 7 51.69 -43.03 -8.71
N GLY A 8 50.82 -42.66 -9.66
CA GLY A 8 49.39 -43.03 -9.73
C GLY A 8 48.65 -42.15 -10.76
N ALA A 9 48.64 -42.49 -12.06
CA ALA A 9 47.58 -43.23 -12.78
C ALA A 9 46.21 -42.51 -12.78
N ILE A 10 45.88 -41.76 -13.85
CA ILE A 10 44.94 -42.09 -14.96
C ILE A 10 43.48 -42.34 -14.51
N ALA A 11 42.57 -41.47 -14.97
CA ALA A 11 41.26 -41.75 -15.60
C ALA A 11 40.48 -40.43 -15.65
N ALA A 12 40.25 -39.79 -16.81
CA ALA A 12 39.33 -40.16 -17.90
C ALA A 12 37.85 -40.11 -17.46
N MET A 13 37.12 -39.22 -18.13
CA MET A 13 35.65 -39.12 -18.20
C MET A 13 34.97 -38.67 -16.89
N ALA A 14 33.84 -37.97 -16.87
CA ALA A 14 32.79 -37.80 -17.84
C ALA A 14 32.09 -36.46 -17.63
N ALA A 15 31.43 -35.98 -18.68
CA ALA A 15 30.41 -34.95 -18.58
C ALA A 15 29.38 -35.34 -17.52
N ALA A 16 29.27 -34.54 -16.47
CA ALA A 16 28.01 -34.33 -15.79
C ALA A 16 27.57 -32.93 -16.17
N ALA A 17 26.74 -32.86 -17.19
CA ALA A 17 25.81 -31.76 -17.35
C ALA A 17 25.11 -31.60 -15.99
N LEU A 18 25.51 -30.58 -15.22
CA LEU A 18 24.65 -30.04 -14.18
C LEU A 18 23.55 -29.30 -14.92
N THR A 19 22.59 -30.07 -15.43
CA THR A 19 21.19 -29.68 -15.46
C THR A 19 20.81 -29.40 -14.01
N ILE A 20 21.19 -28.21 -13.54
CA ILE A 20 20.49 -27.58 -12.43
C ILE A 20 19.04 -27.53 -12.94
N PRO A 21 18.06 -28.17 -12.27
CA PRO A 21 16.70 -27.74 -12.50
C PRO A 21 16.74 -26.26 -12.16
N LEU A 22 16.60 -25.40 -13.18
CA LEU A 22 16.22 -24.02 -12.99
C LEU A 22 14.93 -24.10 -12.18
N ALA A 23 15.07 -24.16 -10.85
CA ALA A 23 14.00 -23.81 -9.95
C ALA A 23 13.52 -22.47 -10.50
N PRO A 24 12.23 -22.34 -10.83
CA PRO A 24 11.74 -21.08 -11.38
C PRO A 24 12.23 -20.02 -10.41
N ALA A 25 13.10 -19.12 -10.88
CA ALA A 25 13.60 -18.06 -10.05
C ALA A 25 12.36 -17.29 -9.60
N PHE A 26 12.01 -17.41 -8.33
CA PHE A 26 10.93 -16.65 -7.72
C PHE A 26 11.35 -15.20 -7.85
N ALA A 27 10.73 -14.53 -8.81
CA ALA A 27 11.08 -13.18 -9.19
C ALA A 27 9.88 -12.33 -8.85
N GLU A 28 9.95 -11.66 -7.71
CA GLU A 28 8.98 -10.65 -7.32
C GLU A 28 9.35 -9.32 -8.00
N GLU A 29 8.37 -8.45 -8.18
CA GLU A 29 8.54 -7.11 -8.70
C GLU A 29 7.50 -6.19 -8.11
N THR A 30 7.93 -5.05 -7.59
CA THR A 30 7.01 -4.02 -7.15
C THR A 30 6.60 -3.16 -8.35
N VAL A 31 5.31 -3.17 -8.64
CA VAL A 31 4.69 -2.30 -9.63
C VAL A 31 4.00 -1.17 -8.89
N VAL A 32 4.45 0.05 -9.15
CA VAL A 32 3.89 1.25 -8.53
C VAL A 32 3.13 2.04 -9.57
N MET A 33 1.88 2.36 -9.28
CA MET A 33 1.06 3.27 -10.08
C MET A 33 0.56 4.39 -9.19
N THR A 34 0.98 5.62 -9.50
CA THR A 34 0.45 6.82 -8.86
C THR A 34 -0.51 7.48 -9.83
N ASN A 35 -1.78 7.64 -9.42
CA ASN A 35 -2.75 8.39 -10.20
C ASN A 35 -3.33 9.52 -9.34
N SER A 36 -3.09 10.76 -9.77
CA SER A 36 -3.66 11.92 -9.10
C SER A 36 -4.92 12.34 -9.83
N THR A 37 -6.05 12.36 -9.12
CA THR A 37 -7.33 12.74 -9.70
C THR A 37 -8.07 13.70 -8.78
N SER A 38 -8.76 14.68 -9.35
CA SER A 38 -9.71 15.48 -8.59
C SER A 38 -11.01 14.67 -8.49
N VAL A 39 -11.52 14.47 -7.28
CA VAL A 39 -12.80 13.79 -7.07
C VAL A 39 -13.73 14.75 -6.34
N GLY A 40 -14.72 15.26 -7.07
CA GLY A 40 -15.72 16.15 -6.50
C GLY A 40 -16.54 15.50 -5.38
N PRO A 41 -17.20 16.29 -4.54
CA PRO A 41 -18.00 15.76 -3.44
C PRO A 41 -19.08 14.79 -3.91
N GLY A 42 -19.25 13.66 -3.23
CA GLY A 42 -20.18 12.59 -3.59
C GLY A 42 -19.84 11.82 -4.87
N ILE A 43 -18.73 12.13 -5.54
CA ILE A 43 -18.30 11.42 -6.76
C ILE A 43 -17.44 10.22 -6.38
N SER A 44 -17.63 9.11 -7.10
CA SER A 44 -16.79 7.92 -7.00
C SER A 44 -15.80 7.86 -8.14
N ALA A 45 -14.59 7.39 -7.85
CA ALA A 45 -13.52 7.16 -8.81
C ALA A 45 -12.83 5.82 -8.54
N TYR A 46 -11.93 5.43 -9.44
CA TYR A 46 -11.08 4.26 -9.24
C TYR A 46 -9.71 4.47 -9.83
N VAL A 47 -8.73 3.77 -9.26
CA VAL A 47 -7.39 3.64 -9.83
C VAL A 47 -7.12 2.15 -10.02
N SER A 48 -6.49 1.79 -11.13
CA SER A 48 -6.10 0.42 -11.40
C SER A 48 -4.64 0.35 -11.86
N VAL A 49 -4.03 -0.78 -11.54
CA VAL A 49 -2.67 -1.14 -11.94
C VAL A 49 -2.67 -2.57 -12.43
N ASN A 50 -1.87 -2.84 -13.46
CA ASN A 50 -1.72 -4.16 -14.02
C ASN A 50 -0.33 -4.69 -13.70
N CYS A 51 -0.26 -5.87 -13.08
CA CYS A 51 0.97 -6.63 -12.98
C CYS A 51 1.52 -6.98 -14.38
N PRO A 52 2.86 -6.98 -14.60
CA PRO A 52 3.50 -7.38 -15.86
C PRO A 52 3.06 -8.75 -16.37
N SER A 53 3.17 -8.98 -17.68
CA SER A 53 2.76 -10.27 -18.27
C SER A 53 3.68 -11.41 -17.87
N THR A 54 4.94 -11.07 -17.59
CA THR A 54 5.98 -11.96 -17.09
C THR A 54 5.81 -12.29 -15.60
N LYS A 55 5.07 -11.46 -14.84
CA LYS A 55 4.82 -11.61 -13.40
C LYS A 55 3.35 -11.29 -13.10
N PRO A 56 2.41 -12.17 -13.47
CA PRO A 56 1.00 -11.80 -13.53
C PRO A 56 0.26 -11.86 -12.19
N TYR A 57 0.87 -12.37 -11.12
CA TYR A 57 0.17 -12.68 -9.88
C TYR A 57 0.43 -11.61 -8.80
N PRO A 58 -0.57 -10.83 -8.37
CA PRO A 58 -0.43 -9.93 -7.22
C PRO A 58 -0.18 -10.72 -5.93
N VAL A 59 0.70 -10.20 -5.07
CA VAL A 59 1.13 -10.81 -3.79
C VAL A 59 0.71 -9.95 -2.62
N THR A 60 1.00 -8.65 -2.69
CA THR A 60 0.58 -7.65 -1.70
C THR A 60 0.10 -6.41 -2.43
N THR A 61 -0.86 -5.70 -1.83
CA THR A 61 -1.33 -4.42 -2.34
C THR A 61 -1.41 -3.42 -1.20
N ARG A 62 -0.80 -2.26 -1.44
CA ARG A 62 -0.81 -1.12 -0.55
C ARG A 62 -1.40 0.08 -1.28
N THR A 63 -2.40 0.70 -0.69
CA THR A 63 -3.04 1.90 -1.22
C THR A 63 -2.80 3.06 -0.29
N SER A 64 -2.28 4.15 -0.82
CA SER A 64 -2.03 5.37 -0.08
C SER A 64 -2.72 6.54 -0.76
N SER A 65 -3.53 7.29 -0.02
CA SER A 65 -4.17 8.51 -0.48
C SER A 65 -3.68 9.74 0.27
N ILE A 66 -3.32 10.79 -0.47
CA ILE A 66 -2.96 12.09 0.07
C ILE A 66 -4.08 13.07 -0.28
N ILE A 67 -4.65 13.69 0.75
CA ILE A 67 -5.65 14.74 0.59
C ILE A 67 -4.91 16.08 0.70
N GLN A 68 -4.92 16.85 -0.38
CA GLN A 68 -4.10 18.07 -0.49
C GLN A 68 -4.81 19.35 0.00
N ASP A 69 -6.15 19.34 0.08
CA ASP A 69 -6.96 20.57 0.09
C ASP A 69 -7.83 20.78 1.36
N THR A 70 -7.57 20.17 2.51
CA THR A 70 -8.49 20.30 3.67
C THR A 70 -7.90 20.59 5.04
N TYR A 71 -8.63 21.48 5.73
CA TYR A 71 -8.53 21.82 7.16
C TYR A 71 -9.35 20.88 8.06
N ASP A 72 -10.38 20.20 7.52
CA ASP A 72 -11.12 19.13 8.18
C ASP A 72 -11.02 17.90 7.28
N GLY A 73 -10.37 16.83 7.75
CA GLY A 73 -10.08 15.64 6.96
C GLY A 73 -11.36 15.04 6.33
N PRO A 74 -11.51 15.06 5.00
CA PRO A 74 -12.62 14.43 4.33
C PRO A 74 -12.38 12.93 4.26
N LEU A 75 -13.42 12.14 4.54
CA LEU A 75 -13.29 10.69 4.44
C LEU A 75 -13.17 10.32 2.96
N LEU A 76 -11.96 9.94 2.54
CA LEU A 76 -11.84 9.10 1.37
C LEU A 76 -12.42 7.74 1.75
N ASP A 77 -13.64 7.48 1.29
CA ASP A 77 -14.33 6.23 1.58
C ASP A 77 -13.91 5.18 0.53
N TYR A 78 -13.11 4.20 0.96
CA TYR A 78 -12.72 3.09 0.13
C TYR A 78 -13.92 2.16 -0.09
N LYS A 79 -14.46 2.16 -1.30
CA LYS A 79 -15.65 1.37 -1.67
C LYS A 79 -15.34 -0.11 -1.94
N GLY A 80 -14.11 -0.42 -2.29
CA GLY A 80 -13.73 -1.79 -2.59
C GLY A 80 -12.37 -1.92 -3.24
N ILE A 81 -11.77 -3.07 -3.05
CA ILE A 81 -10.62 -3.54 -3.83
C ILE A 81 -11.00 -4.81 -4.58
N THR A 82 -10.71 -4.83 -5.88
CA THR A 82 -10.95 -5.99 -6.75
C THR A 82 -9.66 -6.41 -7.42
N VAL A 83 -9.36 -7.70 -7.33
CA VAL A 83 -8.22 -8.33 -7.98
C VAL A 83 -8.75 -9.27 -9.07
N ASN A 84 -8.56 -8.91 -10.33
CA ASN A 84 -9.06 -9.67 -11.47
C ASN A 84 -7.90 -10.09 -12.37
N GLY A 85 -7.38 -11.29 -12.11
CA GLY A 85 -6.18 -11.82 -12.77
C GLY A 85 -4.97 -10.94 -12.48
N ARG A 86 -4.55 -10.16 -13.49
CA ARG A 86 -3.37 -9.28 -13.43
C ARG A 86 -3.70 -7.86 -12.96
N GLN A 87 -4.99 -7.52 -12.93
CA GLN A 87 -5.43 -6.17 -12.59
C GLN A 87 -5.79 -6.09 -11.12
N VAL A 88 -5.25 -5.09 -10.44
CA VAL A 88 -5.70 -4.65 -9.12
C VAL A 88 -6.39 -3.30 -9.31
N LYS A 89 -7.63 -3.18 -8.82
CA LYS A 89 -8.43 -1.96 -8.92
C LYS A 89 -8.94 -1.58 -7.54
N VAL A 90 -8.71 -0.33 -7.15
CA VAL A 90 -9.22 0.25 -5.91
C VAL A 90 -10.24 1.31 -6.27
N SER A 91 -11.42 1.22 -5.67
CA SER A 91 -12.51 2.16 -5.86
C SER A 91 -12.72 2.97 -4.59
N PHE A 92 -12.94 4.26 -4.73
CA PHE A 92 -13.10 5.19 -3.62
C PHE A 92 -14.09 6.28 -3.98
N SER A 93 -14.66 6.94 -2.97
CA SER A 93 -15.47 8.14 -3.16
C SER A 93 -15.06 9.24 -2.21
N ASN A 94 -15.31 10.47 -2.61
CA ASN A 94 -15.27 11.60 -1.70
C ASN A 94 -16.58 11.61 -0.88
N SER A 95 -16.49 11.39 0.43
CA SER A 95 -17.67 11.36 1.32
C SER A 95 -18.26 12.73 1.64
N GLN A 96 -17.61 13.82 1.20
CA GLN A 96 -18.10 15.18 1.46
C GLN A 96 -19.51 15.38 0.90
N SER A 97 -20.24 16.30 1.54
CA SER A 97 -21.57 16.65 1.09
C SER A 97 -21.49 17.29 -0.28
N THR A 98 -22.46 16.96 -1.15
CA THR A 98 -22.59 17.63 -2.45
C THR A 98 -22.90 19.12 -2.34
N SER A 99 -23.29 19.59 -1.14
CA SER A 99 -23.46 21.01 -0.81
C SER A 99 -22.15 21.73 -0.49
N ASP A 100 -21.03 21.03 -0.31
CA ASP A 100 -19.76 21.64 0.04
C ASP A 100 -19.14 22.36 -1.18
N PRO A 101 -18.73 23.63 -1.04
CA PRO A 101 -18.33 24.47 -2.17
C PRO A 101 -16.93 24.16 -2.72
N HIS A 102 -16.14 23.32 -2.05
CA HIS A 102 -14.76 23.02 -2.42
C HIS A 102 -14.60 21.54 -2.75
N GLY A 103 -14.26 21.24 -4.00
CA GLY A 103 -13.86 19.89 -4.41
C GLY A 103 -12.43 19.59 -3.97
N LEU A 104 -12.14 18.32 -3.72
CA LEU A 104 -10.85 17.87 -3.22
C LEU A 104 -9.97 17.32 -4.33
N ARG A 105 -8.70 17.74 -4.31
CA ARG A 105 -7.66 17.00 -5.00
C ARG A 105 -7.17 15.86 -4.13
N VAL A 106 -7.40 14.64 -4.61
CA VAL A 106 -6.94 13.42 -3.95
C VAL A 106 -5.89 12.76 -4.83
N SER A 107 -4.69 12.59 -4.31
CA SER A 107 -3.68 11.77 -4.97
C SER A 107 -3.78 10.36 -4.42
N VAL A 108 -4.11 9.38 -5.27
CA VAL A 108 -4.17 7.96 -4.87
C VAL A 108 -3.05 7.18 -5.54
N LYS A 109 -2.23 6.55 -4.73
CA LYS A 109 -1.14 5.69 -5.16
C LYS A 109 -1.45 4.25 -4.78
N ILE A 110 -1.31 3.35 -5.73
CA ILE A 110 -1.40 1.90 -5.52
C ILE A 110 -0.02 1.31 -5.78
N GLU A 111 0.50 0.61 -4.79
CA GLU A 111 1.70 -0.21 -4.88
C GLU A 111 1.29 -1.67 -4.83
N VAL A 112 1.70 -2.46 -5.82
CA VAL A 112 1.40 -3.88 -5.89
C VAL A 112 2.70 -4.65 -6.07
N VAL A 113 2.97 -5.61 -5.19
CA VAL A 113 4.04 -6.58 -5.44
C VAL A 113 3.47 -7.70 -6.29
N CYS A 114 4.12 -8.00 -7.41
CA CYS A 114 3.70 -8.99 -8.39
C CYS A 114 4.74 -10.11 -8.48
N SER A 115 4.30 -11.32 -8.81
CA SER A 115 5.11 -12.54 -8.88
C SER A 115 4.86 -13.30 -10.18
N ASN A 116 5.87 -14.06 -10.62
CA ASN A 116 5.76 -15.03 -11.72
C ASN A 116 5.13 -16.37 -11.29
N VAL A 117 4.97 -16.60 -9.99
CA VAL A 117 4.34 -17.79 -9.42
C VAL A 117 2.99 -17.41 -8.82
N ARG A 118 2.00 -18.29 -9.00
CA ARG A 118 0.66 -18.11 -8.45
C ARG A 118 0.71 -18.19 -6.92
N HIS A 119 0.17 -17.17 -6.28
CA HIS A 119 0.00 -17.10 -4.83
C HIS A 119 -1.45 -17.38 -4.44
N GLU A 120 -1.67 -17.62 -3.15
CA GLU A 120 -3.00 -17.62 -2.57
C GLU A 120 -3.64 -16.23 -2.75
N PRO A 121 -4.98 -16.14 -2.85
CA PRO A 121 -5.66 -14.86 -2.92
C PRO A 121 -5.26 -13.98 -1.73
N MET A 122 -4.96 -12.71 -2.00
CA MET A 122 -4.66 -11.74 -0.94
C MET A 122 -5.85 -11.65 0.01
N THR A 123 -5.59 -11.86 1.31
CA THR A 123 -6.60 -11.82 2.37
C THR A 123 -6.59 -10.50 3.15
N GLY A 124 -5.54 -9.69 3.00
CA GLY A 124 -5.34 -8.43 3.69
C GLY A 124 -4.83 -7.34 2.76
N PHE A 125 -5.28 -6.11 3.00
CA PHE A 125 -4.97 -4.92 2.21
C PHE A 125 -4.63 -3.76 3.12
N GLU A 126 -3.54 -3.07 2.82
CA GLU A 126 -3.14 -1.86 3.55
C GLU A 126 -3.72 -0.61 2.88
N PHE A 127 -4.38 0.21 3.68
CA PHE A 127 -4.93 1.50 3.28
C PHE A 127 -4.30 2.59 4.14
N MET A 128 -3.86 3.67 3.49
CA MET A 128 -3.33 4.84 4.18
C MET A 128 -4.06 6.09 3.74
N GLN A 129 -4.37 6.94 4.71
CA GLN A 129 -4.71 8.34 4.47
C GLN A 129 -3.65 9.25 5.07
N SER A 130 -3.35 10.33 4.36
CA SER A 130 -2.42 11.36 4.80
C SER A 130 -3.02 12.74 4.59
N THR A 131 -2.72 13.64 5.52
CA THR A 131 -3.10 15.05 5.45
C THR A 131 -1.96 15.95 5.90
N LYS A 132 -2.09 17.22 5.55
CA LYS A 132 -1.24 18.33 6.00
C LYS A 132 -2.08 19.23 6.91
N MET A 133 -1.50 19.63 8.04
CA MET A 133 -2.13 20.50 9.03
C MET A 133 -1.40 21.86 9.04
N PRO A 134 -2.14 22.97 8.97
CA PRO A 134 -1.56 24.30 9.09
C PRO A 134 -0.95 24.51 10.48
N PRO A 135 -0.13 25.56 10.67
CA PRO A 135 0.41 25.88 11.98
C PRO A 135 -0.67 26.05 13.04
N GLY A 136 -0.57 25.32 14.16
CA GLY A 136 -1.56 25.34 15.24
C GLY A 136 -2.93 24.71 14.92
N GLY A 137 -3.10 24.13 13.72
CA GLY A 137 -4.34 23.48 13.31
C GLY A 137 -4.45 22.03 13.75
N ASP A 138 -5.56 21.41 13.43
CA ASP A 138 -5.88 20.03 13.72
C ASP A 138 -6.38 19.28 12.48
N ALA A 139 -6.46 17.96 12.59
CA ALA A 139 -7.08 17.12 11.57
C ALA A 139 -7.55 15.80 12.15
N LEU A 140 -8.74 15.36 11.72
CA LEU A 140 -9.19 13.99 11.86
C LEU A 140 -8.79 13.18 10.63
N LEU A 141 -8.08 12.07 10.82
CA LEU A 141 -7.91 11.06 9.79
C LEU A 141 -8.74 9.83 10.12
N THR A 142 -9.40 9.27 9.12
CA THR A 142 -10.22 8.07 9.29
C THR A 142 -9.99 7.11 8.12
N VAL A 143 -9.41 5.96 8.41
CA VAL A 143 -9.32 4.86 7.45
C VAL A 143 -10.43 3.86 7.73
N ALA A 144 -11.42 3.81 6.85
CA ALA A 144 -12.49 2.81 6.89
C ALA A 144 -12.14 1.63 5.99
N CYS A 145 -12.37 0.42 6.51
CA CYS A 145 -12.19 -0.80 5.77
C CYS A 145 -13.30 -0.97 4.72
N PRO A 146 -12.96 -1.34 3.47
CA PRO A 146 -13.97 -1.48 2.43
C PRO A 146 -14.88 -2.68 2.70
N PRO A 147 -16.12 -2.71 2.20
CA PRO A 147 -17.04 -3.84 2.36
C PRO A 147 -16.50 -5.20 1.86
N THR A 148 -15.55 -5.17 0.92
CA THR A 148 -14.87 -6.38 0.44
C THR A 148 -13.94 -7.02 1.47
N HIS A 149 -13.43 -6.22 2.41
CA HIS A 149 -12.47 -6.61 3.45
C HIS A 149 -12.82 -5.82 4.72
N PRO A 150 -13.95 -6.13 5.38
CA PRO A 150 -14.54 -5.22 6.35
C PRO A 150 -13.79 -5.20 7.70
N ARG A 151 -12.94 -6.18 8.00
CA ARG A 151 -12.33 -6.32 9.33
C ARG A 151 -11.05 -5.53 9.42
N LEU A 152 -10.96 -4.61 10.37
CA LEU A 152 -9.70 -3.98 10.75
C LEU A 152 -8.86 -4.99 11.55
N THR A 153 -7.65 -5.30 11.07
CA THR A 153 -6.74 -6.25 11.73
C THR A 153 -5.48 -5.61 12.29
N ASP A 154 -5.09 -4.45 11.79
CA ASP A 154 -3.94 -3.70 12.27
C ASP A 154 -4.09 -2.21 11.94
N ALA A 155 -3.42 -1.35 12.72
CA ALA A 155 -3.37 0.09 12.46
C ALA A 155 -2.03 0.68 12.93
N ASP A 156 -1.49 1.61 12.15
CA ASP A 156 -0.22 2.31 12.42
C ASP A 156 -0.39 3.82 12.18
N GLU A 157 0.19 4.61 13.07
CA GLU A 157 0.10 6.08 13.05
C GLU A 157 1.50 6.65 12.81
N ARG A 158 1.62 7.61 11.89
CA ARG A 158 2.89 8.29 11.62
C ARG A 158 2.71 9.78 11.55
N HIS A 159 3.51 10.50 12.33
CA HIS A 159 3.51 11.95 12.37
C HIS A 159 4.85 12.42 12.98
N PRO A 160 5.28 13.67 12.72
CA PRO A 160 6.47 14.22 13.35
C PRO A 160 6.23 14.52 14.83
N ALA A 161 7.31 14.75 15.58
CA ALA A 161 7.27 15.01 17.03
C ALA A 161 6.50 16.28 17.44
N LYS A 162 6.22 17.18 16.50
CA LYS A 162 5.42 18.40 16.73
C LYS A 162 3.94 18.23 16.42
N VAL A 163 3.51 17.00 16.20
CA VAL A 163 2.10 16.63 16.06
C VAL A 163 1.77 15.71 17.22
N SER A 164 0.70 16.04 17.93
CA SER A 164 0.17 15.24 19.02
C SER A 164 -1.11 14.53 18.61
N VAL A 165 -1.29 13.31 19.10
CA VAL A 165 -2.57 12.59 19.03
C VAL A 165 -3.43 13.05 20.21
N THR A 166 -4.57 13.65 19.92
CA THR A 166 -5.48 14.18 20.96
C THR A 166 -6.64 13.25 21.26
N ALA A 167 -7.04 12.41 20.30
CA ALA A 167 -8.08 11.40 20.48
C ALA A 167 -7.92 10.24 19.48
N VAL A 168 -8.31 9.03 19.91
CA VAL A 168 -8.33 7.82 19.08
C VAL A 168 -9.71 7.16 19.20
N TYR A 169 -10.30 6.81 18.06
CA TYR A 169 -11.61 6.15 17.96
C TYR A 169 -11.43 4.84 17.16
N PRO A 170 -11.12 3.72 17.83
CA PRO A 170 -11.02 2.42 17.18
C PRO A 170 -12.40 1.78 17.04
N GLU A 171 -12.70 1.26 15.85
CA GLU A 171 -13.90 0.50 15.56
C GLU A 171 -13.54 -0.83 14.86
N GLU A 172 -14.50 -1.76 14.78
CA GLU A 172 -14.28 -3.06 14.11
C GLU A 172 -13.98 -2.90 12.61
N HIS A 173 -14.48 -1.83 12.00
CA HIS A 173 -14.42 -1.59 10.55
C HIS A 173 -13.72 -0.28 10.17
N SER A 174 -13.24 0.47 11.15
CA SER A 174 -12.60 1.76 10.90
C SER A 174 -11.63 2.11 12.00
N HIS A 175 -10.65 2.95 11.67
CA HIS A 175 -9.77 3.56 12.65
C HIS A 175 -9.73 5.06 12.40
N SER A 176 -10.02 5.85 13.43
CA SER A 176 -9.96 7.30 13.35
C SER A 176 -9.06 7.89 14.44
N VAL A 177 -8.27 8.88 14.06
CA VAL A 177 -7.31 9.55 14.95
C VAL A 177 -7.38 11.06 14.74
N TRP A 178 -7.51 11.79 15.85
CA TRP A 178 -7.45 13.24 15.88
C TRP A 178 -6.02 13.68 16.18
N TYR A 179 -5.46 14.45 15.25
CA TYR A 179 -4.12 15.02 15.34
C TYR A 179 -4.21 16.52 15.59
N GLN A 180 -3.28 17.05 16.36
CA GLN A 180 -3.08 18.47 16.56
C GLN A 180 -1.64 18.84 16.22
N ASN A 181 -1.47 19.88 15.40
CA ASN A 181 -0.16 20.46 15.12
C ASN A 181 0.22 21.44 16.23
N ASP A 182 1.14 21.03 17.09
CA ASP A 182 1.67 21.86 18.18
C ASP A 182 2.67 22.91 17.69
N ASP A 183 3.08 22.85 16.42
CA ASP A 183 3.89 23.87 15.79
C ASP A 183 3.02 25.03 15.28
N PHE A 184 3.04 26.15 15.99
CA PHE A 184 2.34 27.37 15.57
C PHE A 184 3.08 28.17 14.49
N MET A 185 4.23 27.68 13.99
CA MET A 185 5.06 28.37 13.00
C MET A 185 5.19 27.63 11.67
N ALA A 186 4.88 26.34 11.60
CA ALA A 186 5.06 25.53 10.40
C ALA A 186 3.91 24.54 10.16
N GLU A 187 3.66 24.24 8.88
CA GLU A 187 2.81 23.13 8.47
C GLU A 187 3.45 21.80 8.88
N ASN A 188 2.65 20.87 9.39
CA ASN A 188 3.06 19.49 9.65
C ASN A 188 2.11 18.50 8.97
N TRP A 189 2.39 17.21 9.10
CA TRP A 189 1.62 16.15 8.44
C TRP A 189 1.28 15.03 9.41
N ALA A 190 0.26 14.25 9.06
CA ALA A 190 -0.06 12.99 9.72
C ALA A 190 -0.43 11.94 8.67
N GLU A 191 -0.16 10.69 8.97
CA GLU A 191 -0.54 9.51 8.21
C GLU A 191 -1.21 8.51 9.14
N LEU A 192 -2.32 7.93 8.69
CA LEU A 192 -3.00 6.83 9.33
C LEU A 192 -3.00 5.64 8.38
N TRP A 193 -2.44 4.53 8.82
CA TRP A 193 -2.40 3.25 8.12
C TRP A 193 -3.37 2.28 8.78
N ALA A 194 -4.10 1.51 7.99
CA ALA A 194 -4.96 0.44 8.43
C ALA A 194 -4.80 -0.79 7.54
N THR A 195 -4.71 -1.96 8.17
CA THR A 195 -4.78 -3.25 7.46
C THR A 195 -6.18 -3.80 7.59
N CYS A 196 -6.81 -4.05 6.44
CA CYS A 196 -8.17 -4.55 6.35
C CYS A 196 -8.18 -5.96 5.76
N SER A 197 -8.90 -6.88 6.37
CA SER A 197 -9.01 -8.28 5.93
C SER A 197 -10.45 -8.71 5.63
N ALA A 198 -10.56 -9.82 4.90
CA ALA A 198 -11.83 -10.51 4.67
C ALA A 198 -12.37 -11.19 5.95
#